data_AF-A0A2V6F8H1-F1
#
_entry.id   AF-A0A2V6F8H1-F1
#
_cell.length_a   1.000
_cell.length_b   1.000
_cell.length_c   1.000
_cell.angle_alpha   90.00
_cell.angle_beta   90.00
_cell.angle_gamma   90.00
#
_symmetry.space_group_name_H-M   'P 1'
#
loop_
_entity.id
_entity.type
_entity.pdbx_description
1 polymer ?
#
loop_
_entity_poly.entity_id
_entity_poly.type
_entity_poly.pdbx_seq_one_letter_code
_entity_poly.pdbx_strand_id
1 'polypeptide(L)'
;MRADYWLLLLSIILMPGRLFGLGIRIADQDPFATARGNAFAATADNPSAIYYNPAGITQLEGQNASYSLYAIYLNSHYTAPSGNEVDTKDEIQAVPHLYYTYSLKSLPLSFGLGIYTPYGLGLEWPDNSGFRSLATEGRILYLTGSPVVAWKILPTLSIAACPNINYSQAELKRGILSAGDEFKFKGDDTDIGYSVGILWHPHAKHAFGLGYRSDTTLNFTGHSEARPYASRTEASARFHLPHNIVAGWSFRPTTRWNFEVNLDWTDWESLNTVTLVQSSGGNVPLTFNWRSSFFYEFGATYYFGSGCRVSAGYIYSENTVPDSSFNPAVPDSDRHILSVGIGKTYKRLRCDAAYQLAYGPTRTVSGSPSNTNPFTGAVESADGRYAFISHALTVSLGYTF
;
A
#
# COMPACT_ATOMS: atom_id res chain seq x y z
N MET A 1 -39.77 3.77 -32.25
CA MET A 1 -39.32 4.52 -31.06
C MET A 1 -38.48 3.59 -30.19
N ARG A 2 -37.17 3.52 -30.45
CA ARG A 2 -36.12 2.75 -29.74
C ARG A 2 -34.76 3.33 -30.20
N ALA A 3 -33.70 3.04 -29.45
CA ALA A 3 -32.37 3.65 -29.51
C ALA A 3 -32.26 5.01 -28.79
N ASP A 4 -31.03 5.56 -28.79
CA ASP A 4 -30.64 6.95 -28.44
C ASP A 4 -30.48 7.35 -26.95
N TYR A 5 -30.43 6.40 -26.01
CA TYR A 5 -30.01 6.66 -24.61
C TYR A 5 -28.70 6.01 -24.16
N TRP A 6 -28.09 5.13 -24.96
CA TRP A 6 -26.87 4.39 -24.56
C TRP A 6 -25.54 5.10 -24.89
N LEU A 7 -25.56 6.15 -25.71
CA LEU A 7 -24.33 6.84 -26.15
C LEU A 7 -23.87 7.96 -25.19
N LEU A 8 -24.75 8.47 -24.32
CA LEU A 8 -24.44 9.55 -23.36
C LEU A 8 -23.72 9.07 -22.08
N LEU A 9 -23.65 7.76 -21.84
CA LEU A 9 -22.94 7.16 -20.70
C LEU A 9 -21.47 6.82 -20.99
N LEU A 10 -21.03 6.92 -22.25
CA LEU A 10 -19.67 6.61 -22.69
C LEU A 10 -18.78 7.85 -22.87
N SER A 11 -19.34 9.06 -22.71
CA SER A 11 -18.69 10.34 -23.03
C SER A 11 -18.20 11.15 -21.82
N ILE A 12 -18.10 10.54 -20.63
CA ILE A 12 -17.62 11.20 -19.39
C ILE A 12 -16.16 10.82 -19.06
N ILE A 13 -15.67 9.68 -19.53
CA ILE A 13 -14.28 9.22 -19.29
C ILE A 13 -13.36 9.79 -20.37
N LEU A 14 -13.02 11.08 -20.29
CA LEU A 14 -11.87 11.68 -21.00
C LEU A 14 -11.51 13.10 -20.50
N MET A 15 -11.43 13.29 -19.18
CA MET A 15 -10.70 14.44 -18.61
C MET A 15 -9.29 13.98 -18.21
N PRO A 16 -8.20 14.62 -18.72
CA PRO A 16 -6.88 14.50 -18.13
C PRO A 16 -6.87 15.31 -16.82
N GLY A 17 -7.36 14.67 -15.75
CA GLY A 17 -7.10 15.16 -14.40
C GLY A 17 -5.60 15.22 -14.11
N ARG A 18 -5.22 15.99 -13.09
CA ARG A 18 -3.98 15.70 -12.35
C ARG A 18 -4.34 14.63 -11.32
N LEU A 19 -3.46 13.67 -11.13
CA LEU A 19 -3.82 12.38 -10.56
C LEU A 19 -3.03 12.22 -9.23
N PHE A 20 -3.68 11.73 -8.15
CA PHE A 20 -3.16 11.63 -6.76
C PHE A 20 -3.80 10.41 -6.03
N GLY A 21 -3.14 9.37 -5.49
CA GLY A 21 -1.79 9.14 -4.95
C GLY A 21 -1.59 7.86 -4.10
N LEU A 22 -0.37 7.49 -3.65
CA LEU A 22 -0.26 6.45 -2.59
C LEU A 22 0.95 6.40 -1.63
N GLY A 23 2.06 7.09 -1.87
CA GLY A 23 3.19 7.14 -0.93
C GLY A 23 3.78 5.76 -0.53
N ILE A 24 3.51 5.33 0.71
CA ILE A 24 4.16 4.20 1.42
C ILE A 24 3.22 3.01 1.77
N ARG A 25 2.05 2.92 1.13
CA ARG A 25 1.06 1.85 1.38
C ARG A 25 1.34 0.60 0.52
N ILE A 26 1.21 -0.59 1.11
CA ILE A 26 1.30 -1.89 0.41
C ILE A 26 -0.10 -2.49 0.29
N ALA A 27 -0.65 -2.52 -0.92
CA ALA A 27 -1.96 -3.10 -1.22
C ALA A 27 -1.95 -4.64 -1.37
N ASP A 28 -0.77 -5.21 -1.60
CA ASP A 28 -0.59 -6.57 -2.14
C ASP A 28 -0.31 -7.62 -1.06
N GLN A 29 -1.37 -8.25 -0.58
CA GLN A 29 -1.33 -9.14 0.59
C GLN A 29 -1.63 -10.62 0.27
N ASP A 30 -2.27 -10.91 -0.88
CA ASP A 30 -2.51 -12.27 -1.38
C ASP A 30 -2.37 -12.33 -2.91
N PRO A 31 -1.55 -13.24 -3.49
CA PRO A 31 -1.41 -13.41 -4.93
C PRO A 31 -2.72 -13.48 -5.72
N PHE A 32 -3.80 -14.08 -5.17
CA PHE A 32 -5.06 -14.14 -5.92
C PHE A 32 -5.75 -12.77 -6.05
N ALA A 33 -5.60 -11.89 -5.06
CA ALA A 33 -6.04 -10.49 -5.13
C ALA A 33 -5.06 -9.65 -5.96
N THR A 34 -3.76 -9.74 -5.69
CA THR A 34 -2.70 -9.07 -6.46
C THR A 34 -2.81 -9.33 -7.96
N ALA A 35 -3.03 -10.59 -8.38
CA ALA A 35 -3.21 -10.97 -9.79
C ALA A 35 -4.44 -10.35 -10.47
N ARG A 36 -5.37 -9.79 -9.69
CA ARG A 36 -6.58 -9.09 -10.13
C ARG A 36 -6.45 -7.57 -9.96
N GLY A 37 -5.23 -7.06 -9.77
CA GLY A 37 -5.00 -5.65 -9.47
C GLY A 37 -5.67 -5.24 -8.16
N ASN A 38 -5.64 -6.10 -7.14
CA ASN A 38 -6.27 -5.92 -5.82
C ASN A 38 -7.80 -5.67 -5.79
N ALA A 39 -8.47 -5.65 -6.95
CA ALA A 39 -9.92 -5.67 -7.12
C ALA A 39 -10.54 -6.95 -6.52
N PHE A 40 -10.68 -6.96 -5.21
CA PHE A 40 -10.99 -8.12 -4.38
C PHE A 40 -11.94 -7.84 -3.21
N ALA A 41 -12.35 -6.58 -2.98
CA ALA A 41 -13.15 -6.20 -1.81
C ALA A 41 -14.60 -6.73 -1.85
N ALA A 42 -15.12 -7.02 -3.04
CA ALA A 42 -16.45 -7.61 -3.25
C ALA A 42 -16.41 -9.13 -3.49
N THR A 43 -15.25 -9.71 -3.78
CA THR A 43 -15.07 -11.16 -3.81
C THR A 43 -14.67 -11.70 -2.43
N ALA A 44 -13.56 -11.23 -1.85
CA ALA A 44 -13.12 -11.55 -0.49
C ALA A 44 -13.29 -13.03 -0.08
N ASP A 45 -13.00 -13.98 -0.98
CA ASP A 45 -13.39 -15.40 -0.89
C ASP A 45 -12.28 -16.34 -0.38
N ASN A 46 -11.30 -15.80 0.37
CA ASN A 46 -10.20 -16.57 0.97
C ASN A 46 -9.70 -15.94 2.29
N PRO A 47 -8.80 -16.60 3.07
CA PRO A 47 -8.39 -16.09 4.39
C PRO A 47 -7.80 -14.67 4.41
N SER A 48 -7.18 -14.20 3.32
CA SER A 48 -6.71 -12.81 3.19
C SER A 48 -7.83 -11.77 3.15
N ALA A 49 -9.10 -12.18 3.07
CA ALA A 49 -10.25 -11.31 3.25
C ALA A 49 -10.18 -10.48 4.55
N ILE A 50 -9.48 -10.97 5.58
CA ILE A 50 -9.16 -10.21 6.79
C ILE A 50 -8.55 -8.82 6.49
N TYR A 51 -7.73 -8.71 5.43
CA TYR A 51 -7.19 -7.43 4.95
C TYR A 51 -8.14 -6.68 4.01
N TYR A 52 -8.67 -7.37 2.98
CA TYR A 52 -9.37 -6.73 1.86
C TYR A 52 -10.83 -6.36 2.17
N ASN A 53 -11.56 -7.22 2.88
CA ASN A 53 -12.90 -6.96 3.42
C ASN A 53 -13.22 -8.05 4.47
N PRO A 54 -13.12 -7.77 5.79
CA PRO A 54 -13.20 -8.80 6.82
C PRO A 54 -14.57 -9.51 6.89
N ALA A 55 -15.64 -8.98 6.27
CA ALA A 55 -16.91 -9.69 6.14
C ALA A 55 -16.83 -10.92 5.21
N GLY A 56 -15.81 -10.98 4.34
CA GLY A 56 -15.56 -12.08 3.40
C GLY A 56 -15.29 -13.43 4.05
N ILE A 57 -14.76 -13.46 5.28
CA ILE A 57 -14.48 -14.74 5.98
C ILE A 57 -15.75 -15.55 6.27
N THR A 58 -16.93 -14.91 6.26
CA THR A 58 -18.25 -15.59 6.37
C THR A 58 -18.60 -16.47 5.17
N GLN A 59 -17.80 -16.45 4.10
CA GLN A 59 -17.92 -17.33 2.94
C GLN A 59 -17.11 -18.63 3.12
N LEU A 60 -16.21 -18.69 4.10
CA LEU A 60 -15.26 -19.79 4.29
C LEU A 60 -15.85 -20.83 5.23
N GLU A 61 -15.83 -22.10 4.85
CA GLU A 61 -16.31 -23.20 5.70
C GLU A 61 -15.18 -23.82 6.52
N GLY A 62 -15.49 -24.25 7.76
CA GLY A 62 -14.55 -24.97 8.61
C GLY A 62 -13.38 -24.10 9.08
N GLN A 63 -12.16 -24.64 9.05
CA GLN A 63 -10.92 -23.91 9.31
C GLN A 63 -10.15 -23.75 8.01
N ASN A 64 -9.58 -22.58 7.76
CA ASN A 64 -8.74 -22.30 6.60
C ASN A 64 -7.54 -21.46 7.02
N ALA A 65 -6.34 -21.88 6.62
CA ALA A 65 -5.10 -21.13 6.79
C ALA A 65 -4.49 -20.75 5.43
N SER A 66 -3.74 -19.65 5.36
CA SER A 66 -2.85 -19.35 4.24
C SER A 66 -1.62 -18.56 4.67
N TYR A 67 -0.49 -18.87 4.04
CA TYR A 67 0.74 -18.08 4.08
C TYR A 67 0.99 -17.51 2.69
N SER A 68 1.36 -16.24 2.60
CA SER A 68 1.87 -15.60 1.38
C SER A 68 3.22 -14.92 1.62
N LEU A 69 3.99 -14.77 0.55
CA LEU A 69 5.23 -13.99 0.53
C LEU A 69 5.20 -13.07 -0.68
N TYR A 70 5.18 -11.76 -0.45
CA TYR A 70 5.29 -10.72 -1.47
C TYR A 70 6.75 -10.24 -1.52
N ALA A 71 7.42 -10.42 -2.66
CA ALA A 71 8.79 -9.96 -2.89
C ALA A 71 8.76 -8.86 -3.95
N ILE A 72 9.26 -7.67 -3.61
CA ILE A 72 9.22 -6.47 -4.45
C ILE A 72 10.61 -5.86 -4.62
N TYR A 73 10.90 -5.43 -5.84
CA TYR A 73 12.03 -4.60 -6.21
C TYR A 73 11.51 -3.22 -6.64
N LEU A 74 12.10 -2.16 -6.10
CA LEU A 74 11.78 -0.77 -6.40
C LEU A 74 12.98 -0.11 -7.06
N ASN A 75 12.79 0.60 -8.17
CA ASN A 75 13.75 1.54 -8.71
C ASN A 75 13.07 2.90 -8.94
N SER A 76 13.71 3.96 -8.45
CA SER A 76 13.42 5.33 -8.84
C SER A 76 14.66 5.91 -9.52
N HIS A 77 14.49 6.35 -10.75
CA HIS A 77 15.51 7.01 -11.54
C HIS A 77 15.32 8.53 -11.45
N TYR A 78 16.40 9.28 -11.16
CA TYR A 78 16.40 10.74 -11.08
C TYR A 78 17.36 11.34 -12.12
N THR A 79 16.85 12.27 -12.92
CA THR A 79 17.64 13.15 -13.78
C THR A 79 17.62 14.57 -13.19
N ALA A 80 18.76 15.04 -12.71
CA ALA A 80 18.93 16.39 -12.18
C ALA A 80 18.84 17.47 -13.31
N PRO A 81 18.56 18.75 -12.98
CA PRO A 81 18.51 19.84 -13.96
C PRO A 81 19.85 20.12 -14.65
N SER A 82 20.97 19.63 -14.08
CA SER A 82 22.30 19.64 -14.68
C SER A 82 22.52 18.55 -15.75
N GLY A 83 21.58 17.60 -15.90
CA GLY A 83 21.75 16.40 -16.71
C GLY A 83 22.49 15.24 -16.02
N ASN A 84 22.79 15.35 -14.72
CA ASN A 84 23.30 14.21 -13.94
C ASN A 84 22.19 13.20 -13.70
N GLU A 85 22.46 11.91 -13.91
CA GLU A 85 21.53 10.82 -13.66
C GLU A 85 21.99 9.95 -12.48
N VAL A 86 21.04 9.43 -11.70
CA VAL A 86 21.27 8.53 -10.57
C VAL A 86 20.03 7.69 -10.31
N ASP A 87 20.26 6.43 -9.93
CA ASP A 87 19.23 5.48 -9.52
C ASP A 87 19.29 5.25 -8.01
N THR A 88 18.14 4.88 -7.42
CA THR A 88 18.09 4.28 -6.08
C THR A 88 18.86 2.96 -6.05
N LYS A 89 19.47 2.64 -4.90
CA LYS A 89 20.22 1.38 -4.73
C LYS A 89 19.31 0.17 -4.86
N ASP A 90 19.82 -0.89 -5.49
CA ASP A 90 19.08 -2.13 -5.70
C ASP A 90 18.76 -2.85 -4.38
N GLU A 91 17.47 -2.98 -4.05
CA GLU A 91 17.00 -3.75 -2.90
C GLU A 91 15.78 -4.60 -3.27
N ILE A 92 15.81 -5.90 -2.92
CA ILE A 92 14.63 -6.77 -2.95
C ILE A 92 14.09 -6.87 -1.52
N GLN A 93 12.85 -6.45 -1.34
CA GLN A 93 12.18 -6.38 -0.05
C GLN A 93 11.11 -7.47 0.02
N ALA A 94 11.06 -8.21 1.13
CA ALA A 94 10.25 -9.41 1.28
C ALA A 94 9.26 -9.26 2.45
N VAL A 95 7.97 -9.38 2.14
CA VAL A 95 6.86 -9.11 3.06
C VAL A 95 6.02 -10.38 3.21
N PRO A 96 6.11 -11.09 4.36
CA PRO A 96 5.34 -12.29 4.63
C PRO A 96 3.97 -11.96 5.24
N HIS A 97 2.91 -12.65 4.81
CA HIS A 97 1.58 -12.51 5.40
C HIS A 97 1.02 -13.86 5.82
N LEU A 98 0.32 -13.89 6.96
CA LEU A 98 -0.28 -15.07 7.55
C LEU A 98 -1.75 -14.80 7.85
N TYR A 99 -2.63 -15.72 7.45
CA TYR A 99 -4.06 -15.63 7.72
C TYR A 99 -4.61 -16.98 8.19
N TYR A 100 -5.46 -16.94 9.21
CA TYR A 100 -6.24 -18.07 9.69
C TYR A 100 -7.70 -17.65 9.88
N THR A 101 -8.63 -18.54 9.56
CA THR A 101 -10.08 -18.32 9.71
C THR A 101 -10.77 -19.58 10.20
N TYR A 102 -11.83 -19.41 10.99
CA TYR A 102 -12.63 -20.49 11.56
C TYR A 102 -14.12 -20.08 11.61
N SER A 103 -14.96 -20.82 10.89
CA SER A 103 -16.42 -20.61 10.85
C SER A 103 -17.15 -21.68 11.66
N LEU A 104 -18.09 -21.23 12.51
CA LEU A 104 -18.93 -22.14 13.30
C LEU A 104 -19.98 -22.80 12.41
N LYS A 105 -20.20 -24.12 12.59
CA LYS A 105 -21.25 -24.86 11.87
C LYS A 105 -22.65 -24.66 12.43
N SER A 106 -22.76 -24.18 13.67
CA SER A 106 -24.01 -24.03 14.43
C SER A 106 -24.50 -22.59 14.58
N LEU A 107 -23.68 -21.60 14.23
CA LEU A 107 -23.97 -20.17 14.36
C LEU A 107 -23.48 -19.43 13.11
N PRO A 108 -24.12 -18.31 12.70
CA PRO A 108 -23.72 -17.52 11.53
C PRO A 108 -22.45 -16.66 11.76
N LEU A 109 -21.52 -17.16 12.58
CA LEU A 109 -20.34 -16.44 13.05
C LEU A 109 -19.05 -17.09 12.54
N SER A 110 -18.13 -16.24 12.10
CA SER A 110 -16.80 -16.58 11.63
C SER A 110 -15.76 -15.74 12.36
N PHE A 111 -14.65 -16.38 12.72
CA PHE A 111 -13.52 -15.78 13.42
C PHE A 111 -12.30 -15.80 12.52
N GLY A 112 -11.40 -14.83 12.70
CA GLY A 112 -10.16 -14.76 11.94
C GLY A 112 -8.98 -14.24 12.77
N LEU A 113 -7.77 -14.50 12.29
CA LEU A 113 -6.54 -13.83 12.71
C LEU A 113 -5.67 -13.61 11.47
N GLY A 114 -5.35 -12.34 11.19
CA GLY A 114 -4.35 -11.95 10.18
C GLY A 114 -3.10 -11.37 10.83
N ILE A 115 -1.95 -11.62 10.23
CA ILE A 115 -0.67 -10.95 10.50
C ILE A 115 -0.12 -10.50 9.15
N TYR A 116 -0.04 -9.19 8.92
CA TYR A 116 0.22 -8.62 7.59
C TYR A 116 0.76 -7.18 7.66
N THR A 117 1.10 -6.57 6.52
CA THR A 117 1.85 -5.30 6.45
C THR A 117 1.15 -4.32 5.50
N PRO A 118 0.23 -3.46 5.98
CA PRO A 118 -0.53 -2.50 5.16
C PRO A 118 0.28 -1.29 4.66
N TYR A 119 1.35 -0.93 5.37
CA TYR A 119 2.28 0.16 5.06
C TYR A 119 3.70 -0.40 5.13
N GLY A 120 4.67 0.21 4.44
CA GLY A 120 6.03 -0.30 4.52
C GLY A 120 6.98 0.27 3.48
N LEU A 121 7.97 -0.56 3.16
CA LEU A 121 9.04 -0.35 2.19
C LEU A 121 10.13 0.63 2.68
N GLY A 122 11.30 0.48 2.08
CA GLY A 122 12.42 1.41 2.16
C GLY A 122 12.93 1.79 0.78
N LEU A 123 13.64 2.91 0.71
CA LEU A 123 14.29 3.41 -0.49
C LEU A 123 15.57 4.16 -0.10
N GLU A 124 16.69 3.79 -0.72
CA GLU A 124 18.00 4.40 -0.45
C GLU A 124 18.60 5.00 -1.74
N TRP A 125 19.06 6.25 -1.66
CA TRP A 125 19.77 6.95 -2.72
C TRP A 125 21.29 6.94 -2.48
N PRO A 126 22.11 6.93 -3.54
CA PRO A 126 23.54 7.21 -3.43
C PRO A 126 23.83 8.62 -2.89
N ASP A 127 24.94 8.75 -2.14
CA ASP A 127 25.37 10.00 -1.48
C ASP A 127 25.66 11.15 -2.48
N ASN A 128 25.91 10.81 -3.74
CA ASN A 128 26.15 11.73 -4.86
C ASN A 128 24.88 12.16 -5.62
N SER A 129 23.68 11.93 -5.06
CA SER A 129 22.40 12.28 -5.69
C SER A 129 22.18 13.78 -5.97
N GLY A 130 22.94 14.66 -5.31
CA GLY A 130 22.76 16.11 -5.39
C GLY A 130 21.64 16.67 -4.50
N PHE A 131 20.93 15.80 -3.77
CA PHE A 131 19.90 16.20 -2.79
C PHE A 131 20.07 15.51 -1.41
N ARG A 132 21.27 14.98 -1.13
CA ARG A 132 21.57 14.16 0.06
C ARG A 132 21.09 14.78 1.38
N SER A 133 21.14 16.10 1.50
CA SER A 133 20.73 16.84 2.71
C SER A 133 19.20 16.91 2.91
N LEU A 134 18.40 16.57 1.90
CA LEU A 134 16.96 16.36 2.04
C LEU A 134 16.68 14.94 2.55
N ALA A 135 17.19 13.93 1.83
CA ALA A 135 17.19 12.53 2.24
C ALA A 135 18.25 11.70 1.49
N THR A 136 18.73 10.66 2.16
CA THR A 136 19.49 9.55 1.56
C THR A 136 18.81 8.20 1.78
N GLU A 137 18.06 8.00 2.86
CA GLU A 137 17.18 6.84 3.04
C GLU A 137 15.88 7.22 3.73
N GLY A 138 14.76 6.70 3.24
CA GLY A 138 13.52 6.61 4.00
C GLY A 138 13.09 5.14 4.09
N ARG A 139 12.79 4.65 5.30
CA ARG A 139 12.31 3.28 5.51
C ARG A 139 11.29 3.20 6.62
N ILE A 140 10.22 2.46 6.38
CA ILE A 140 9.24 2.10 7.41
C ILE A 140 8.97 0.59 7.37
N LEU A 141 9.05 -0.04 8.54
CA LEU A 141 8.50 -1.36 8.82
C LEU A 141 7.17 -1.17 9.53
N TYR A 142 6.17 -1.95 9.14
CA TYR A 142 4.86 -1.96 9.79
C TYR A 142 4.33 -3.39 9.86
N LEU A 143 3.64 -3.74 10.94
CA LEU A 143 3.07 -5.06 11.16
C LEU A 143 1.74 -4.94 11.90
N THR A 144 0.66 -5.40 11.27
CA THR A 144 -0.68 -5.47 11.86
C THR A 144 -1.00 -6.88 12.31
N GLY A 145 -1.39 -7.04 13.57
CA GLY A 145 -2.16 -8.19 14.06
C GLY A 145 -3.66 -7.86 14.09
N SER A 146 -4.47 -8.64 13.36
CA SER A 146 -5.91 -8.41 13.17
C SER A 146 -6.73 -9.65 13.56
N PRO A 147 -7.18 -9.80 14.81
CA PRO A 147 -8.25 -10.72 15.16
C PRO A 147 -9.60 -10.19 14.65
N VAL A 148 -10.39 -11.05 13.99
CA VAL A 148 -11.66 -10.67 13.32
C VAL A 148 -12.84 -11.42 13.93
N VAL A 149 -13.97 -10.73 14.09
CA VAL A 149 -15.29 -11.34 14.24
C VAL A 149 -16.18 -10.88 13.08
N ALA A 150 -16.74 -11.84 12.34
CA ALA A 150 -17.64 -11.59 11.23
C ALA A 150 -18.97 -12.34 11.41
N TRP A 151 -20.07 -11.70 11.04
CA TRP A 151 -21.43 -12.19 11.24
C TRP A 151 -22.24 -12.09 9.95
N LYS A 152 -22.77 -13.22 9.49
CA LYS A 152 -23.74 -13.29 8.39
C LYS A 152 -25.13 -12.93 8.92
N ILE A 153 -25.42 -11.63 8.98
CA ILE A 153 -26.66 -11.06 9.53
C ILE A 153 -27.91 -11.42 8.71
N LEU A 154 -27.77 -11.61 7.41
CA LEU A 154 -28.80 -12.15 6.50
C LEU A 154 -28.16 -13.17 5.56
N PRO A 155 -28.93 -14.07 4.91
CA PRO A 155 -28.38 -15.02 3.93
C PRO A 155 -27.57 -14.37 2.80
N THR A 156 -27.83 -13.10 2.51
CA THR A 156 -27.18 -12.29 1.47
C THR A 156 -26.29 -11.16 2.03
N LEU A 157 -26.20 -10.95 3.34
CA LEU A 157 -25.49 -9.81 3.93
C LEU A 157 -24.65 -10.23 5.14
N SER A 158 -23.37 -9.90 5.07
CA SER A 158 -22.40 -10.12 6.15
C SER A 158 -21.75 -8.81 6.57
N ILE A 159 -21.42 -8.70 7.85
CA ILE A 159 -20.67 -7.60 8.44
C ILE A 159 -19.49 -8.16 9.26
N ALA A 160 -18.46 -7.34 9.50
CA ALA A 160 -17.35 -7.70 10.38
C ALA A 160 -16.76 -6.51 11.11
N ALA A 161 -16.14 -6.78 12.27
CA ALA A 161 -15.32 -5.86 13.03
C ALA A 161 -13.99 -6.53 13.41
N CYS A 162 -12.93 -5.73 13.43
CA CYS A 162 -11.55 -6.18 13.57
C CYS A 162 -10.72 -5.09 14.27
N PRO A 163 -10.39 -5.18 15.57
CA PRO A 163 -9.34 -4.35 16.13
C PRO A 163 -7.99 -4.70 15.47
N ASN A 164 -7.14 -3.70 15.26
CA ASN A 164 -5.84 -3.82 14.62
C ASN A 164 -4.75 -3.42 15.63
N ILE A 165 -3.82 -4.32 15.93
CA ILE A 165 -2.64 -4.03 16.75
C ILE A 165 -1.49 -3.74 15.79
N ASN A 166 -1.02 -2.50 15.73
CA ASN A 166 -0.09 -2.02 14.72
C ASN A 166 1.27 -1.70 15.35
N TYR A 167 2.28 -2.56 15.14
CA TYR A 167 3.68 -2.22 15.43
C TYR A 167 4.31 -1.52 14.23
N SER A 168 5.13 -0.50 14.45
CA SER A 168 5.91 0.10 13.37
C SER A 168 7.27 0.63 13.85
N GLN A 169 8.25 0.58 12.95
CA GLN A 169 9.57 1.16 13.13
C GLN A 169 9.93 2.01 11.92
N ALA A 170 10.35 3.25 12.15
CA ALA A 170 10.82 4.16 11.12
C ALA A 170 12.34 4.36 11.20
N GLU A 171 13.00 4.49 10.06
CA GLU A 171 14.38 4.94 9.91
C GLU A 171 14.46 5.99 8.80
N LEU A 172 15.13 7.11 9.09
CA LEU A 172 15.33 8.22 8.16
C LEU A 172 16.80 8.62 8.19
N LYS A 173 17.42 8.74 7.02
CA LYS A 173 18.80 9.23 6.85
C LYS A 173 18.84 10.41 5.87
N ARG A 174 19.80 11.30 6.10
CA ARG A 174 20.20 12.37 5.18
C ARG A 174 21.64 12.78 5.43
N GLY A 175 22.28 13.39 4.44
CA GLY A 175 23.53 14.12 4.60
C GLY A 175 23.37 15.38 5.45
N ILE A 176 24.49 15.94 5.91
CA ILE A 176 24.55 17.16 6.73
C ILE A 176 25.32 18.29 6.01
N LEU A 177 26.63 18.13 5.77
CA LEU A 177 27.52 19.20 5.27
C LEU A 177 28.49 18.74 4.18
N SER A 178 28.85 17.46 4.16
CA SER A 178 30.02 16.91 3.44
C SER A 178 29.86 15.40 3.17
N ALA A 179 30.49 14.87 2.12
CA ALA A 179 30.37 13.45 1.79
C ALA A 179 30.85 12.55 2.94
N GLY A 180 30.06 11.53 3.30
CA GLY A 180 30.35 10.64 4.42
C GLY A 180 29.92 11.14 5.81
N ASP A 181 29.29 12.31 5.95
CA ASP A 181 28.50 12.64 7.15
C ASP A 181 27.04 12.17 7.03
N GLU A 182 26.41 11.83 8.16
CA GLU A 182 25.05 11.29 8.20
C GLU A 182 24.28 11.83 9.42
N PHE A 183 23.12 12.43 9.17
CA PHE A 183 22.06 12.53 10.15
C PHE A 183 21.13 11.33 10.00
N LYS A 184 20.93 10.60 11.10
CA LYS A 184 20.05 9.44 11.18
C LYS A 184 19.05 9.59 12.32
N PHE A 185 17.79 9.29 12.07
CA PHE A 185 16.76 9.02 13.08
C PHE A 185 16.31 7.56 13.00
N LYS A 186 16.05 6.95 14.16
CA LYS A 186 15.41 5.64 14.28
C LYS A 186 14.53 5.59 15.53
N GLY A 187 13.29 5.14 15.38
CA GLY A 187 12.38 4.91 16.49
C GLY A 187 11.24 3.95 16.12
N ASP A 188 10.56 3.43 17.13
CA ASP A 188 9.42 2.54 16.99
C ASP A 188 8.29 2.88 17.97
N ASP A 189 7.08 2.38 17.69
CA ASP A 189 5.88 2.51 18.54
C ASP A 189 4.86 1.39 18.24
N THR A 190 3.84 1.25 19.09
CA THR A 190 2.66 0.38 18.87
C THR A 190 1.36 1.13 19.13
N ASP A 191 0.46 1.13 18.15
CA ASP A 191 -0.86 1.77 18.23
C ASP A 191 -2.01 0.78 17.95
N ILE A 192 -3.24 1.15 18.33
CA ILE A 192 -4.45 0.31 18.19
C ILE A 192 -5.46 1.00 17.28
N GLY A 193 -5.55 0.51 16.05
CA GLY A 193 -6.59 0.88 15.10
C GLY A 193 -7.77 -0.10 15.07
N TYR A 194 -8.65 0.05 14.08
CA TYR A 194 -9.71 -0.91 13.78
C TYR A 194 -10.06 -0.92 12.28
N SER A 195 -10.61 -2.04 11.82
CA SER A 195 -11.23 -2.19 10.52
C SER A 195 -12.66 -2.71 10.67
N VAL A 196 -13.54 -2.30 9.76
CA VAL A 196 -14.89 -2.86 9.60
C VAL A 196 -15.12 -3.23 8.13
N GLY A 197 -16.00 -4.22 7.92
CA GLY A 197 -16.33 -4.71 6.58
C GLY A 197 -17.82 -4.97 6.43
N ILE A 198 -18.34 -4.74 5.23
CA ILE A 198 -19.68 -5.13 4.78
C ILE A 198 -19.51 -5.89 3.47
N LEU A 199 -20.19 -7.02 3.32
CA LEU A 199 -20.23 -7.80 2.09
C LEU A 199 -21.67 -8.21 1.77
N TRP A 200 -22.17 -7.77 0.62
CA TRP A 200 -23.56 -7.92 0.20
C TRP A 200 -23.66 -8.67 -1.14
N HIS A 201 -24.45 -9.75 -1.14
CA HIS A 201 -24.74 -10.61 -2.28
C HIS A 201 -26.23 -10.54 -2.65
N PRO A 202 -26.73 -9.41 -3.19
CA PRO A 202 -28.15 -9.27 -3.55
C PRO A 202 -28.60 -10.23 -4.65
N HIS A 203 -27.67 -10.77 -5.45
CA HIS A 203 -27.96 -11.67 -6.55
C HIS A 203 -26.76 -12.59 -6.82
N ALA A 204 -26.99 -13.82 -7.28
CA ALA A 204 -25.94 -14.82 -7.54
C ALA A 204 -24.87 -14.38 -8.57
N LYS A 205 -25.08 -13.28 -9.30
CA LYS A 205 -24.10 -12.69 -10.22
C LYS A 205 -23.46 -11.38 -9.73
N HIS A 206 -23.90 -10.81 -8.61
CA HIS A 206 -23.45 -9.49 -8.15
C HIS A 206 -23.12 -9.51 -6.66
N ALA A 207 -21.91 -9.07 -6.33
CA ALA A 207 -21.48 -8.82 -4.97
C ALA A 207 -21.00 -7.38 -4.83
N PHE A 208 -21.21 -6.80 -3.66
CA PHE A 208 -20.74 -5.46 -3.29
C PHE A 208 -19.99 -5.52 -1.97
N GLY A 209 -18.81 -4.93 -1.92
CA GLY A 209 -17.98 -4.84 -0.73
C GLY A 209 -17.81 -3.39 -0.28
N LEU A 210 -17.78 -3.16 1.02
CA LEU A 210 -17.33 -1.90 1.61
C LEU A 210 -16.42 -2.23 2.79
N GLY A 211 -15.16 -1.81 2.71
CA GLY A 211 -14.18 -1.89 3.79
C GLY A 211 -13.81 -0.50 4.29
N TYR A 212 -13.60 -0.38 5.60
CA TYR A 212 -12.94 0.77 6.22
C TYR A 212 -11.83 0.27 7.15
N ARG A 213 -10.70 0.97 7.14
CA ARG A 213 -9.58 0.82 8.07
C ARG A 213 -9.29 2.19 8.66
N SER A 214 -9.21 2.28 9.98
CA SER A 214 -8.90 3.51 10.71
C SER A 214 -7.51 4.05 10.36
N ASP A 215 -7.29 5.28 10.78
CA ASP A 215 -5.98 5.88 10.92
C ASP A 215 -5.12 5.12 11.95
N THR A 216 -3.85 5.51 12.06
CA THR A 216 -2.92 5.01 13.08
C THR A 216 -1.95 6.13 13.47
N THR A 217 -1.85 6.42 14.76
CA THR A 217 -1.06 7.51 15.32
C THR A 217 0.15 6.96 16.08
N LEU A 218 1.29 6.89 15.39
CA LEU A 218 2.55 6.38 15.91
C LEU A 218 3.36 7.51 16.55
N ASN A 219 3.65 7.40 17.83
CA ASN A 219 4.45 8.31 18.63
C ASN A 219 5.88 7.76 18.74
N PHE A 220 6.51 7.54 17.58
CA PHE A 220 7.82 6.91 17.46
C PHE A 220 8.80 7.45 18.50
N THR A 221 9.29 6.57 19.37
CA THR A 221 10.27 6.90 20.40
C THR A 221 11.56 6.16 20.10
N GLY A 222 12.69 6.85 20.27
CA GLY A 222 14.00 6.29 19.96
C GLY A 222 15.07 7.36 19.99
N HIS A 223 15.84 7.45 18.91
CA HIS A 223 17.08 8.22 18.90
C HIS A 223 17.38 8.86 17.55
N SER A 224 18.15 9.94 17.62
CA SER A 224 18.85 10.51 16.48
C SER A 224 20.35 10.57 16.73
N GLU A 225 21.14 10.60 15.66
CA GLU A 225 22.58 10.85 15.68
C GLU A 225 23.01 11.65 14.45
N ALA A 226 24.07 12.45 14.56
CA ALA A 226 24.53 13.36 13.51
C ALA A 226 26.04 13.19 13.31
N ARG A 227 26.46 12.07 12.73
CA ARG A 227 27.87 11.67 12.64
C ARG A 227 28.60 12.49 11.57
N PRO A 228 29.85 12.95 11.83
CA PRO A 228 30.65 12.77 13.03
C PRO A 228 30.44 13.87 14.12
N TYR A 229 29.54 14.83 13.89
CA TYR A 229 29.43 16.08 14.65
C TYR A 229 28.78 15.97 16.04
N ALA A 230 27.80 15.07 16.21
CA ALA A 230 27.13 14.86 17.49
C ALA A 230 26.79 13.37 17.74
N SER A 231 27.01 12.96 18.99
CA SER A 231 26.66 11.63 19.50
C SER A 231 25.15 11.36 19.44
N ARG A 232 24.79 10.07 19.50
CA ARG A 232 23.41 9.61 19.67
C ARG A 232 22.73 10.27 20.86
N THR A 233 21.54 10.83 20.62
CA THR A 233 20.67 11.49 21.60
C THR A 233 19.27 10.87 21.60
N GLU A 234 18.41 11.24 22.53
CA GLU A 234 17.01 10.79 22.54
C GLU A 234 16.17 11.64 21.58
N ALA A 235 15.28 11.00 20.83
CA ALA A 235 14.42 11.68 19.87
C ALA A 235 13.07 10.98 19.71
N SER A 236 12.04 11.76 19.37
CA SER A 236 10.70 11.24 19.08
C SER A 236 10.01 12.01 17.96
N ALA A 237 9.12 11.32 17.25
CA ALA A 237 8.36 11.88 16.13
C ALA A 237 6.94 11.32 16.11
N ARG A 238 5.93 12.20 16.17
CA ARG A 238 4.53 11.79 16.04
C ARG A 238 4.13 11.75 14.57
N PHE A 239 3.98 10.54 14.04
CA PHE A 239 3.57 10.25 12.67
C PHE A 239 2.11 9.79 12.67
N HIS A 240 1.31 10.28 11.73
CA HIS A 240 -0.10 9.93 11.61
C HIS A 240 -0.33 9.33 10.22
N LEU A 241 -0.62 8.03 10.18
CA LEU A 241 -0.92 7.29 8.97
C LEU A 241 -2.44 7.31 8.74
N PRO A 242 -2.88 7.50 7.49
CA PRO A 242 -4.27 7.81 7.19
C PRO A 242 -5.21 6.62 7.33
N HIS A 243 -6.49 6.92 7.45
CA HIS A 243 -7.55 5.93 7.24
C HIS A 243 -7.73 5.61 5.74
N ASN A 244 -8.37 4.48 5.43
CA ASN A 244 -8.73 4.13 4.05
C ASN A 244 -10.14 3.53 3.95
N ILE A 245 -10.83 3.83 2.85
CA ILE A 245 -12.15 3.31 2.48
C ILE A 245 -12.01 2.59 1.14
N VAL A 246 -12.48 1.35 1.03
CA VAL A 246 -12.54 0.62 -0.24
C VAL A 246 -13.97 0.18 -0.55
N ALA A 247 -14.49 0.59 -1.70
CA ALA A 247 -15.79 0.20 -2.22
C ALA A 247 -15.61 -0.67 -3.47
N GLY A 248 -16.06 -1.92 -3.40
CA GLY A 248 -15.89 -2.91 -4.47
C GLY A 248 -17.21 -3.40 -5.08
N TRP A 249 -17.16 -3.78 -6.36
CA TRP A 249 -18.25 -4.46 -7.06
C TRP A 249 -17.72 -5.63 -7.89
N SER A 250 -18.21 -6.85 -7.64
CA SER A 250 -17.92 -8.02 -8.49
C SER A 250 -19.15 -8.44 -9.32
N PHE A 251 -18.88 -8.80 -10.56
CA PHE A 251 -19.83 -9.31 -11.54
C PHE A 251 -19.38 -10.68 -12.06
N ARG A 252 -20.19 -11.70 -11.79
CA ARG A 252 -20.00 -13.09 -12.25
C ARG A 252 -21.05 -13.44 -13.31
N PRO A 253 -20.86 -13.11 -14.61
CA PRO A 253 -21.86 -13.38 -15.66
C PRO A 253 -22.13 -14.88 -15.87
N THR A 254 -21.13 -15.72 -15.60
CA THR A 254 -21.17 -17.18 -15.65
C THR A 254 -20.33 -17.76 -14.51
N THR A 255 -20.40 -19.08 -14.25
CA THR A 255 -19.54 -19.76 -13.26
C THR A 255 -18.05 -19.80 -13.63
N ARG A 256 -17.66 -19.36 -14.84
CA ARG A 256 -16.26 -19.33 -15.29
C ARG A 256 -15.62 -17.95 -15.29
N TRP A 257 -16.39 -16.88 -15.12
CA TRP A 257 -15.89 -15.50 -15.22
C TRP A 257 -16.24 -14.71 -13.98
N ASN A 258 -15.27 -13.99 -13.42
CA ASN A 258 -15.47 -12.97 -12.40
C ASN A 258 -14.75 -11.69 -12.85
N PHE A 259 -15.48 -10.58 -12.93
CA PHE A 259 -14.97 -9.24 -13.20
C PHE A 259 -15.20 -8.39 -11.95
N GLU A 260 -14.25 -7.55 -11.57
CA GLU A 260 -14.37 -6.75 -10.35
C GLU A 260 -13.70 -5.40 -10.51
N VAL A 261 -14.28 -4.40 -9.86
CA VAL A 261 -13.76 -3.04 -9.79
C VAL A 261 -13.80 -2.61 -8.32
N ASN A 262 -12.71 -2.04 -7.81
CA ASN A 262 -12.77 -1.25 -6.58
C ASN A 262 -12.50 0.23 -6.89
N LEU A 263 -13.09 1.09 -6.06
CA LEU A 263 -12.59 2.43 -5.78
C LEU A 263 -12.07 2.42 -4.33
N ASP A 264 -10.77 2.56 -4.17
CA ASP A 264 -10.10 2.67 -2.87
C ASP A 264 -9.64 4.11 -2.67
N TRP A 265 -9.90 4.69 -1.50
CA TRP A 265 -9.54 6.05 -1.14
C TRP A 265 -8.74 6.08 0.17
N THR A 266 -7.68 6.89 0.23
CA THR A 266 -6.78 7.02 1.40
C THR A 266 -6.54 8.48 1.75
N ASP A 267 -6.72 8.87 3.02
CA ASP A 267 -6.76 10.27 3.45
C ASP A 267 -5.40 10.90 3.82
N TRP A 268 -4.46 10.96 2.86
CA TRP A 268 -3.12 11.50 3.12
C TRP A 268 -3.07 12.99 3.47
N GLU A 269 -4.15 13.77 3.30
CA GLU A 269 -4.25 15.13 3.86
C GLU A 269 -4.18 15.17 5.39
N SER A 270 -4.34 14.02 6.06
CA SER A 270 -4.07 13.88 7.49
C SER A 270 -2.56 13.95 7.83
N LEU A 271 -1.66 13.58 6.89
CA LEU A 271 -0.21 13.60 7.06
C LEU A 271 0.39 14.98 6.69
N ASN A 272 0.44 15.86 7.70
CA ASN A 272 0.87 17.26 7.60
C ASN A 272 2.38 17.44 7.90
N THR A 273 2.76 18.26 8.88
CA THR A 273 4.15 18.38 9.35
C THR A 273 4.41 17.48 10.55
N VAL A 274 5.26 16.48 10.37
CA VAL A 274 5.82 15.69 11.48
C VAL A 274 7.00 16.47 12.05
N THR A 275 7.03 16.73 13.35
CA THR A 275 8.21 17.34 13.99
C THR A 275 9.01 16.25 14.68
N LEU A 276 10.26 16.06 14.26
CA LEU A 276 11.24 15.28 15.00
C LEU A 276 11.76 16.14 16.15
N VAL A 277 11.36 15.78 17.37
CA VAL A 277 11.82 16.40 18.62
C VAL A 277 13.08 15.67 19.08
N GLN A 278 14.12 16.40 19.48
CA GLN A 278 15.38 15.84 19.94
C GLN A 278 15.75 16.46 21.30
N SER A 279 16.23 15.67 22.26
CA SER A 279 16.65 16.18 23.57
C SER A 279 17.95 17.03 23.51
N SER A 280 18.68 16.95 22.39
CA SER A 280 19.73 17.90 22.00
C SER A 280 19.76 18.06 20.47
N GLY A 281 20.29 19.18 19.97
CA GLY A 281 20.35 19.47 18.53
C GLY A 281 19.13 20.19 17.94
N GLY A 282 18.07 20.43 18.73
CA GLY A 282 16.87 21.17 18.33
C GLY A 282 15.84 20.33 17.56
N ASN A 283 14.71 20.93 17.19
CA ASN A 283 13.63 20.22 16.51
C ASN A 283 13.76 20.34 14.98
N VAL A 284 13.49 19.25 14.26
CA VAL A 284 13.51 19.22 12.79
C VAL A 284 12.08 19.00 12.26
N PRO A 285 11.48 20.00 11.58
CA PRO A 285 10.19 19.80 10.91
C PRO A 285 10.37 19.02 9.59
N LEU A 286 9.53 18.02 9.39
CA LEU A 286 9.38 17.23 8.17
C LEU A 286 7.99 17.49 7.61
N THR A 287 7.90 18.40 6.64
CA THR A 287 6.63 18.83 6.04
C THR A 287 6.25 17.90 4.90
N PHE A 288 5.23 17.07 5.10
CA PHE A 288 4.68 16.20 4.06
C PHE A 288 3.59 16.93 3.28
N ASN A 289 2.54 17.43 3.95
CA ASN A 289 1.40 18.12 3.33
C ASN A 289 0.86 17.36 2.10
N TRP A 290 0.71 16.04 2.27
CA TRP A 290 0.32 15.11 1.22
C TRP A 290 -1.15 15.26 0.84
N ARG A 291 -1.55 14.67 -0.30
CA ARG A 291 -2.92 14.75 -0.82
C ARG A 291 -3.61 13.40 -0.83
N SER A 292 -4.85 13.43 -0.35
CA SER A 292 -5.75 12.28 -0.28
C SER A 292 -6.09 11.76 -1.66
N SER A 293 -6.23 10.44 -1.76
CA SER A 293 -5.89 9.76 -2.99
C SER A 293 -6.81 8.62 -3.40
N PHE A 294 -6.83 8.27 -4.69
CA PHE A 294 -7.51 7.08 -5.17
C PHE A 294 -6.59 5.96 -5.69
N PHE A 295 -7.13 4.75 -5.60
CA PHE A 295 -6.69 3.55 -6.29
C PHE A 295 -7.88 3.04 -7.12
N TYR A 296 -7.72 3.06 -8.43
CA TYR A 296 -8.72 2.56 -9.37
C TYR A 296 -8.33 1.16 -9.82
N GLU A 297 -8.95 0.15 -9.21
CA GLU A 297 -8.54 -1.25 -9.30
C GLU A 297 -9.50 -2.03 -10.20
N PHE A 298 -8.97 -2.73 -11.21
CA PHE A 298 -9.75 -3.51 -12.18
C PHE A 298 -9.20 -4.93 -12.31
N GLY A 299 -10.04 -5.94 -12.11
CA GLY A 299 -9.62 -7.35 -12.08
C GLY A 299 -10.54 -8.31 -12.82
N ALA A 300 -9.96 -9.21 -13.59
CA ALA A 300 -10.66 -10.29 -14.29
C ALA A 300 -10.06 -11.66 -13.93
N THR A 301 -10.92 -12.65 -13.69
CA THR A 301 -10.52 -14.04 -13.44
C THR A 301 -11.32 -15.00 -14.32
N TYR A 302 -10.62 -15.92 -14.98
CA TYR A 302 -11.21 -17.07 -15.66
C TYR A 302 -10.94 -18.36 -14.88
N TYR A 303 -11.99 -19.11 -14.59
CA TYR A 303 -11.93 -20.36 -13.83
C TYR A 303 -12.08 -21.57 -14.78
N PHE A 304 -11.12 -22.48 -14.72
CA PHE A 304 -11.14 -23.76 -15.45
C PHE A 304 -11.75 -24.86 -14.58
N GLY A 305 -12.48 -25.79 -15.21
CA GLY A 305 -13.17 -26.89 -14.51
C GLY A 305 -12.25 -27.86 -13.74
N SER A 306 -10.93 -27.75 -13.87
CA SER A 306 -9.95 -28.54 -13.10
C SER A 306 -9.56 -27.90 -11.75
N GLY A 307 -10.19 -26.81 -11.33
CA GLY A 307 -9.79 -26.02 -10.17
C GLY A 307 -8.56 -25.12 -10.41
N CYS A 308 -8.11 -25.03 -11.66
CA CYS A 308 -7.16 -24.00 -12.09
C CYS A 308 -7.91 -22.69 -12.35
N ARG A 309 -7.25 -21.54 -12.17
CA ARG A 309 -7.73 -20.20 -12.52
C ARG A 309 -6.57 -19.36 -13.03
N VAL A 310 -6.86 -18.44 -13.95
CA VAL A 310 -5.95 -17.35 -14.30
C VAL A 310 -6.62 -16.02 -14.02
N SER A 311 -5.83 -15.07 -13.57
CA SER A 311 -6.25 -13.70 -13.29
C SER A 311 -5.36 -12.72 -14.04
N ALA A 312 -5.95 -11.61 -14.46
CA ALA A 312 -5.24 -10.42 -14.89
C ALA A 312 -5.90 -9.20 -14.25
N GLY A 313 -5.13 -8.14 -14.05
CA GLY A 313 -5.65 -6.89 -13.50
C GLY A 313 -4.81 -5.69 -13.84
N TYR A 314 -5.40 -4.53 -13.58
CA TYR A 314 -4.82 -3.23 -13.78
C TYR A 314 -5.18 -2.35 -12.59
N ILE A 315 -4.21 -1.66 -12.03
CA ILE A 315 -4.44 -0.58 -11.06
C ILE A 315 -3.97 0.71 -11.70
N TYR A 316 -4.78 1.74 -11.58
CA TYR A 316 -4.28 3.09 -11.67
C TYR A 316 -4.04 3.65 -10.25
N SER A 317 -2.76 3.77 -9.92
CA SER A 317 -2.23 4.44 -8.73
C SER A 317 -2.00 5.89 -9.06
N GLU A 318 -2.51 6.78 -8.23
CA GLU A 318 -2.29 8.22 -8.38
C GLU A 318 -0.82 8.67 -8.03
N ASN A 319 -0.52 9.99 -7.93
CA ASN A 319 0.63 10.60 -7.22
C ASN A 319 0.31 11.42 -5.92
N THR A 320 0.66 10.98 -4.70
CA THR A 320 0.17 11.62 -3.44
C THR A 320 0.92 12.90 -3.04
N VAL A 321 2.14 13.11 -3.55
CA VAL A 321 3.09 14.07 -2.99
C VAL A 321 3.16 15.33 -3.86
N PRO A 322 2.76 16.53 -3.38
CA PRO A 322 2.93 17.79 -4.13
C PRO A 322 4.40 18.15 -4.34
N ASP A 323 4.75 18.82 -5.45
CA ASP A 323 6.12 19.29 -5.72
C ASP A 323 6.69 20.13 -4.56
N SER A 324 5.91 21.07 -4.04
CA SER A 324 6.28 22.01 -2.97
C SER A 324 6.59 21.39 -1.62
N SER A 325 6.33 20.09 -1.45
CA SER A 325 6.68 19.29 -0.27
C SER A 325 7.25 17.93 -0.66
N PHE A 326 7.79 17.83 -1.88
CA PHE A 326 8.42 16.62 -2.37
C PHE A 326 9.70 16.31 -1.59
N ASN A 327 9.79 15.08 -1.08
CA ASN A 327 10.97 14.58 -0.38
C ASN A 327 11.43 13.28 -1.05
N PRO A 328 12.68 13.17 -1.51
CA PRO A 328 13.15 12.00 -2.25
C PRO A 328 13.20 10.72 -1.40
N ALA A 329 12.99 10.77 -0.08
CA ALA A 329 12.70 9.59 0.74
C ALA A 329 11.43 8.83 0.32
N VAL A 330 10.44 9.52 -0.28
CA VAL A 330 9.22 8.93 -0.86
C VAL A 330 8.93 9.65 -2.19
N PRO A 331 9.61 9.27 -3.29
CA PRO A 331 9.53 9.96 -4.57
C PRO A 331 8.26 9.53 -5.34
N ASP A 332 7.09 9.84 -4.79
CA ASP A 332 5.83 9.36 -5.35
C ASP A 332 5.53 9.96 -6.72
N SER A 333 4.80 9.18 -7.51
CA SER A 333 4.42 9.48 -8.89
C SER A 333 3.21 8.63 -9.27
N ASP A 334 2.49 9.05 -10.31
CA ASP A 334 1.40 8.28 -10.89
C ASP A 334 1.93 6.93 -11.34
N ARG A 335 1.24 5.83 -11.08
CA ARG A 335 1.71 4.47 -11.44
C ARG A 335 0.62 3.67 -12.14
N HIS A 336 0.96 3.13 -13.29
CA HIS A 336 0.18 2.10 -13.96
C HIS A 336 0.71 0.75 -13.49
N ILE A 337 -0.11 -0.02 -12.78
CA ILE A 337 0.26 -1.35 -12.27
C ILE A 337 -0.45 -2.42 -13.08
N LEU A 338 0.30 -3.31 -13.69
CA LEU A 338 -0.19 -4.42 -14.50
C LEU A 338 0.07 -5.73 -13.76
N SER A 339 -1.00 -6.47 -13.47
CA SER A 339 -0.98 -7.73 -12.75
C SER A 339 -1.36 -8.92 -13.63
N VAL A 340 -0.65 -10.03 -13.47
CA VAL A 340 -1.06 -11.35 -13.98
C VAL A 340 -0.79 -12.44 -12.95
N GLY A 341 -1.58 -13.50 -12.94
CA GLY A 341 -1.34 -14.62 -12.04
C GLY A 341 -2.13 -15.88 -12.33
N ILE A 342 -1.71 -16.96 -11.69
CA ILE A 342 -2.27 -18.31 -11.82
C ILE A 342 -2.52 -18.90 -10.45
N GLY A 343 -3.68 -19.55 -10.30
CA GLY A 343 -4.09 -20.21 -9.06
C GLY A 343 -4.54 -21.64 -9.31
N LYS A 344 -4.28 -22.52 -8.36
CA LYS A 344 -4.70 -23.93 -8.40
C LYS A 344 -5.24 -24.35 -7.05
N THR A 345 -6.50 -24.76 -7.03
CA THR A 345 -7.07 -25.50 -5.91
C THR A 345 -7.07 -27.00 -6.26
N TYR A 346 -6.56 -27.84 -5.35
CA TYR A 346 -6.56 -29.30 -5.48
C TYR A 346 -6.87 -29.95 -4.13
N LYS A 347 -8.03 -30.61 -4.04
CA LYS A 347 -8.61 -31.12 -2.79
C LYS A 347 -8.71 -29.98 -1.74
N ARG A 348 -7.80 -29.96 -0.78
CA ARG A 348 -7.73 -29.01 0.35
C ARG A 348 -6.62 -27.98 0.21
N LEU A 349 -5.71 -28.16 -0.76
CA LEU A 349 -4.59 -27.27 -0.98
C LEU A 349 -4.97 -26.19 -2.02
N ARG A 350 -4.60 -24.95 -1.73
CA ARG A 350 -4.66 -23.81 -2.65
C ARG A 350 -3.24 -23.30 -2.85
N CYS A 351 -2.79 -23.19 -4.09
CA CYS A 351 -1.52 -22.52 -4.42
C CYS A 351 -1.81 -21.39 -5.41
N ASP A 352 -1.23 -20.21 -5.20
CA ASP A 352 -1.33 -19.09 -6.14
C ASP A 352 0.03 -18.44 -6.33
N ALA A 353 0.26 -17.91 -7.54
CA ALA A 353 1.40 -17.08 -7.87
C ALA A 353 0.95 -15.90 -8.74
N ALA A 354 1.48 -14.71 -8.48
CA ALA A 354 1.19 -13.50 -9.23
C ALA A 354 2.46 -12.67 -9.45
N TYR A 355 2.50 -11.99 -10.59
CA TYR A 355 3.53 -11.03 -10.96
C TYR A 355 2.89 -9.66 -11.21
N GLN A 356 3.57 -8.61 -10.78
CA GLN A 356 3.24 -7.22 -11.04
C GLN A 356 4.40 -6.51 -11.73
N LEU A 357 4.05 -5.70 -12.73
CA LEU A 357 4.88 -4.61 -13.23
C LEU A 357 4.18 -3.29 -12.91
N ALA A 358 4.79 -2.44 -12.09
CA ALA A 358 4.37 -1.06 -11.92
C ALA A 358 5.35 -0.14 -12.68
N TYR A 359 4.83 0.81 -13.46
CA TYR A 359 5.63 1.87 -14.05
C TYR A 359 4.99 3.24 -13.78
N GLY A 360 5.83 4.24 -13.52
CA GLY A 360 5.40 5.63 -13.39
C GLY A 360 5.81 6.47 -14.60
N PRO A 361 4.89 7.22 -15.25
CA PRO A 361 5.24 8.22 -16.26
C PRO A 361 6.24 9.24 -15.68
N THR A 362 7.17 9.75 -16.49
CA THR A 362 8.21 10.64 -15.97
C THR A 362 7.62 11.93 -15.41
N ARG A 363 7.64 12.07 -14.09
CA ARG A 363 7.28 13.27 -13.36
C ARG A 363 8.41 14.30 -13.51
N THR A 364 8.05 15.58 -13.59
CA THR A 364 8.99 16.68 -13.30
C THR A 364 8.58 17.28 -11.95
N VAL A 365 9.54 17.48 -11.06
CA VAL A 365 9.39 18.16 -9.77
C VAL A 365 10.01 19.55 -9.87
N SER A 366 9.30 20.57 -9.40
CA SER A 366 9.78 21.96 -9.41
C SER A 366 9.30 22.76 -8.19
N GLY A 367 10.21 23.51 -7.56
CA GLY A 367 9.93 24.25 -6.33
C GLY A 367 9.87 23.37 -5.08
N SER A 368 10.60 22.26 -5.06
CA SER A 368 10.76 21.40 -3.88
C SER A 368 11.48 22.11 -2.72
N PRO A 369 11.31 21.63 -1.47
CA PRO A 369 12.11 22.11 -0.34
C PRO A 369 13.60 22.00 -0.64
N SER A 370 14.36 23.06 -0.32
CA SER A 370 15.81 23.12 -0.57
C SER A 370 16.59 23.42 0.71
N ASN A 371 17.78 22.86 0.80
CA ASN A 371 18.74 23.10 1.87
C ASN A 371 19.96 23.83 1.31
N THR A 372 20.41 24.89 1.99
CA THR A 372 21.64 25.61 1.64
C THR A 372 22.76 25.17 2.58
N ASN A 373 23.86 24.69 2.01
CA ASN A 373 25.07 24.35 2.76
C ASN A 373 25.72 25.63 3.32
N PRO A 374 25.84 25.79 4.65
CA PRO A 374 26.28 27.05 5.26
C PRO A 374 27.78 27.35 5.07
N PHE A 375 28.58 26.40 4.57
CA PHE A 375 30.02 26.58 4.33
C PHE A 375 30.37 26.81 2.86
N THR A 376 29.63 26.20 1.93
CA THR A 376 29.89 26.31 0.48
C THR A 376 28.91 27.22 -0.24
N GLY A 377 27.76 27.55 0.36
CA GLY A 377 26.65 28.25 -0.30
C GLY A 377 25.92 27.41 -1.35
N ALA A 378 26.27 26.12 -1.50
CA ALA A 378 25.60 25.23 -2.44
C ALA A 378 24.15 24.97 -1.98
N VAL A 379 23.20 25.08 -2.92
CA VAL A 379 21.78 24.78 -2.68
C VAL A 379 21.49 23.39 -3.23
N GLU A 380 21.04 22.49 -2.36
CA GLU A 380 20.53 21.17 -2.71
C GLU A 380 19.00 21.21 -2.75
N SER A 381 18.40 20.64 -3.80
CA SER A 381 16.94 20.57 -4.00
C SER A 381 16.59 19.26 -4.73
N ALA A 382 15.35 18.78 -4.58
CA ALA A 382 14.83 17.63 -5.30
C ALA A 382 14.09 18.03 -6.61
N ASP A 383 14.44 19.19 -7.18
CA ASP A 383 13.92 19.64 -8.47
C ASP A 383 14.60 18.87 -9.61
N GLY A 384 13.82 18.34 -10.56
CA GLY A 384 14.34 17.54 -11.67
C GLY A 384 13.29 16.58 -12.22
N ARG A 385 13.72 15.50 -12.89
CA ARG A 385 12.83 14.50 -13.47
C ARG A 385 12.96 13.17 -12.74
N TYR A 386 11.83 12.55 -12.42
CA TYR A 386 11.74 11.26 -11.75
C TYR A 386 10.96 10.26 -12.61
N ALA A 387 11.50 9.06 -12.78
CA ALA A 387 10.80 7.92 -13.36
C ALA A 387 10.81 6.75 -12.36
N PHE A 388 9.78 5.92 -12.40
CA PHE A 388 9.61 4.81 -11.45
C PHE A 388 9.37 3.50 -12.20
N ILE A 389 10.03 2.43 -11.77
CA ILE A 389 9.70 1.06 -12.17
C ILE A 389 9.78 0.14 -10.94
N SER A 390 8.85 -0.81 -10.87
CA SER A 390 8.83 -1.82 -9.82
C SER A 390 8.37 -3.17 -10.36
N HIS A 391 9.06 -4.20 -9.91
CA HIS A 391 8.77 -5.60 -10.22
C HIS A 391 8.41 -6.30 -8.92
N ALA A 392 7.26 -6.96 -8.85
CA ALA A 392 6.93 -7.80 -7.71
C ALA A 392 6.50 -9.21 -8.12
N LEU A 393 6.91 -10.19 -7.33
CA LEU A 393 6.49 -11.58 -7.40
C LEU A 393 5.89 -11.96 -6.06
N THR A 394 4.71 -12.55 -6.05
CA THR A 394 4.08 -13.05 -4.83
C THR A 394 3.57 -14.47 -5.01
N VAL A 395 3.75 -15.28 -3.97
CA VAL A 395 3.35 -16.69 -3.93
C VAL A 395 2.61 -17.00 -2.63
N SER A 396 1.65 -17.92 -2.68
CA SER A 396 0.93 -18.36 -1.46
C SER A 396 0.59 -19.84 -1.47
N LEU A 397 0.48 -20.37 -0.25
CA LEU A 397 0.00 -21.71 0.06
C LEU A 397 -1.12 -21.60 1.10
N GLY A 398 -2.29 -22.13 0.75
CA GLY A 398 -3.46 -22.22 1.63
C GLY A 398 -3.92 -23.66 1.83
N TYR A 399 -4.56 -23.92 2.98
CA TYR A 399 -5.08 -25.24 3.35
C TYR A 399 -6.41 -25.15 4.11
N THR A 400 -7.37 -25.99 3.71
CA THR A 400 -8.67 -26.20 4.39
C THR A 400 -8.66 -27.52 5.16
N PHE A 401 -9.05 -27.50 6.44
CA PHE A 401 -8.90 -28.63 7.36
C PHE A 401 -10.06 -29.64 7.36
#